data_AF-A0A2E0XNA9-F1
#
_entry.id   AF-A0A2E0XNA9-F1
#
_cell.length_a   1.000
_cell.length_b   1.000
_cell.length_c   1.000
_cell.angle_alpha   90.00
_cell.angle_beta   90.00
_cell.angle_gamma   90.00
#
_symmetry.space_group_name_H-M   'P 1'
#
loop_
_entity.id
_entity.type
_entity.pdbx_description
1 polymer ?
#
loop_
_entity_poly.entity_id
_entity_poly.type
_entity_poly.pdbx_seq_one_letter_code
_entity_poly.pdbx_strand_id
1 'polypeptide(L)' 'MQKFIGQQVHVATVYNSNKHLLYINGQEEASISRNGKITSKNNILPMGWADNERYFDGMTDEVKL' A
#
# COMPACT_ATOMS: atom_id res chain seq x y z
N MET A 1 -18.80 -2.03 1.73
CA MET A 1 -17.40 -1.64 1.44
C MET A 1 -17.35 -0.22 0.86
N GLN A 2 -17.89 0.78 1.57
CA GLN A 2 -18.12 2.13 1.01
C GLN A 2 -17.52 3.24 1.89
N LYS A 3 -16.73 2.87 2.90
CA LYS A 3 -16.32 3.75 4.01
C LYS A 3 -15.50 4.97 3.55
N PHE A 4 -14.85 4.93 2.39
CA PHE A 4 -13.84 5.90 2.00
C PHE A 4 -13.98 6.50 0.59
N ILE A 5 -15.07 6.22 -0.13
CA ILE A 5 -15.25 6.73 -1.50
C ILE A 5 -15.36 8.27 -1.47
N GLY A 6 -14.57 8.95 -2.33
CA GLY A 6 -14.57 10.41 -2.44
C GLY A 6 -13.84 11.15 -1.31
N GLN A 7 -13.07 10.44 -0.48
CA GLN A 7 -12.29 11.03 0.63
C GLN A 7 -10.81 10.76 0.44
N GLN A 8 -9.96 11.67 0.92
CA GLN A 8 -8.54 11.38 1.04
C GLN A 8 -8.31 10.41 2.21
N VAL A 9 -7.54 9.37 1.95
CA VAL A 9 -7.19 8.36 2.95
C VAL A 9 -5.67 8.22 2.98
N HIS A 10 -5.11 8.36 4.17
CA HIS A 10 -3.70 8.08 4.36
C HIS A 10 -3.51 6.56 4.57
N VAL A 11 -2.74 5.92 3.70
CA VAL A 11 -2.45 4.48 3.77
C VAL A 11 -0.95 4.29 3.89
N ALA A 12 -0.54 3.50 4.87
CA ALA A 12 0.85 3.12 5.06
C ALA A 12 0.97 1.62 5.30
N THR A 13 2.01 1.01 4.73
CA THR A 13 2.39 -0.37 5.06
C THR A 13 3.79 -0.39 5.65
N VAL A 14 4.00 -1.23 6.66
CA VAL A 14 5.29 -1.41 7.31
C VAL A 14 5.67 -2.89 7.27
N TYR A 15 6.89 -3.17 6.85
CA TYR A 15 7.45 -4.51 6.87
C TYR A 15 8.69 -4.55 7.75
N ASN A 16 8.64 -5.30 8.85
CA ASN A 16 9.73 -5.38 9.84
C ASN A 16 10.39 -6.76 9.90
N SER A 17 10.43 -7.48 8.78
CA SER A 17 10.99 -8.84 8.60
C SER A 17 10.28 -9.99 9.33
N ASN A 18 9.42 -9.68 10.30
CA ASN A 18 8.59 -10.64 11.04
C ASN A 18 7.09 -10.39 10.85
N LYS A 19 6.71 -9.14 10.58
CA LYS A 19 5.32 -8.72 10.38
C LYS A 19 5.18 -7.81 9.17
N HIS A 20 4.00 -7.86 8.58
CA HIS A 20 3.51 -6.92 7.59
C HIS A 20 2.27 -6.23 8.18
N LEU A 21 2.34 -4.91 8.35
CA LEU A 21 1.33 -4.10 9.04
C LEU A 21 0.68 -3.14 8.04
N LEU A 22 -0.64 -2.97 8.13
CA LEU A 22 -1.42 -2.00 7.37
C LEU A 22 -2.00 -0.96 8.30
N TYR A 23 -1.75 0.31 7.98
CA TYR A 23 -2.31 1.47 8.67
C TYR A 23 -3.26 2.21 7.72
N ILE A 24 -4.44 2.57 8.23
CA ILE A 24 -5.39 3.48 7.56
C ILE A 24 -5.62 4.67 8.49
N ASN A 25 -5.39 5.88 7.97
CA ASN A 25 -5.45 7.13 8.73
C ASN A 25 -4.61 7.10 10.02
N GLY A 26 -3.48 6.39 10.00
CA GLY A 26 -2.55 6.24 11.12
C GLY A 26 -2.94 5.17 12.15
N GLN A 27 -4.12 4.57 12.05
CA GLN A 27 -4.54 3.46 12.91
C GLN A 27 -4.15 2.11 12.28
N GLU A 28 -3.61 1.20 13.08
CA GLU A 28 -3.36 -0.18 12.64
C GLU A 28 -4.69 -0.89 12.38
N GLU A 29 -4.91 -1.35 11.15
CA GLU A 29 -6.13 -2.05 10.74
C GLU A 29 -5.90 -3.54 10.52
N ALA A 30 -4.68 -3.93 10.12
CA ALA A 30 -4.33 -5.33 9.93
C ALA A 30 -2.85 -5.59 10.17
N SER A 31 -2.55 -6.80 10.65
CA SER A 31 -1.19 -7.27 10.91
C SER A 31 -1.10 -8.76 10.64
N ILE A 32 -0.16 -9.18 9.81
CA ILE A 32 0.10 -10.59 9.52
C ILE A 32 1.54 -10.95 9.84
N SER A 33 1.73 -12.17 10.38
CA SER A 33 3.07 -12.75 10.53
C SER A 33 3.61 -13.10 9.15
N ARG A 34 4.75 -12.51 8.79
CA ARG A 34 5.42 -12.77 7.52
C ARG A 34 6.92 -12.69 7.74
N ASN A 35 7.58 -13.82 7.57
CA ASN A 35 9.00 -13.97 7.77
C ASN A 35 9.75 -13.90 6.44
N GLY A 36 10.97 -13.37 6.48
CA GLY A 36 11.87 -13.29 5.34
C GLY A 36 12.19 -11.86 4.92
N LYS A 37 13.03 -11.69 3.91
CA LYS A 37 13.43 -10.38 3.40
C LYS A 37 12.53 -9.97 2.23
N ILE A 38 12.31 -8.67 2.05
CA ILE A 38 11.74 -8.15 0.81
C ILE A 38 12.74 -8.43 -0.32
N THR A 39 12.26 -9.07 -1.37
CA THR A 39 13.06 -9.26 -2.59
C THR A 39 13.29 -7.90 -3.25
N SER A 40 14.54 -7.47 -3.32
CA SER A 40 14.91 -6.26 -4.05
C SER A 40 14.98 -6.53 -5.55
N LYS A 41 14.46 -5.58 -6.33
CA LYS A 41 14.49 -5.56 -7.80
C LYS A 41 14.79 -4.13 -8.24
N ASN A 42 15.56 -3.98 -9.31
CA ASN A 42 15.92 -2.66 -9.88
C ASN A 42 14.97 -2.23 -11.02
N ASN A 43 13.76 -2.76 -11.03
CA ASN A 43 12.78 -2.44 -12.06
C ASN A 43 11.98 -1.21 -11.63
N ILE A 44 11.35 -0.53 -12.60
CA ILE A 44 10.38 0.53 -12.33
C ILE A 44 9.26 -0.03 -11.46
N LEU A 45 8.92 0.68 -10.39
CA LEU A 45 7.76 0.39 -9.56
C LEU A 45 6.58 1.26 -10.04
N PRO A 46 5.64 0.72 -10.83
CA PRO A 46 4.50 1.50 -11.30
C PRO A 46 3.57 1.84 -10.12
N MET A 47 2.99 3.04 -10.17
CA MET A 47 1.98 3.50 -9.21
C MET A 47 0.65 3.65 -9.93
N GLY A 48 -0.42 3.10 -9.36
CA GLY A 48 -1.76 3.20 -9.92
C GLY A 48 -1.98 2.42 -11.22
N TRP A 49 -1.04 1.58 -11.64
CA TRP A 49 -1.16 0.77 -12.86
C TRP A 49 -0.68 -0.66 -12.61
N ALA A 50 -1.51 -1.64 -12.96
CA ALA A 50 -1.17 -3.06 -12.90
C ALA A 50 -1.12 -3.70 -14.29
N ASP A 51 -2.08 -3.38 -15.16
CA ASP A 51 -2.08 -3.72 -16.60
C ASP A 51 -3.07 -2.82 -17.38
N ASN A 52 -3.28 -3.12 -18.67
CA ASN A 52 -4.11 -2.32 -19.59
C ASN A 52 -5.56 -2.10 -19.13
N GLU A 53 -6.11 -3.00 -18.31
CA GLU A 53 -7.51 -2.93 -17.86
C GLU A 53 -7.61 -2.63 -16.36
N ARG A 54 -6.51 -2.77 -15.63
CA ARG A 54 -6.45 -2.58 -14.18
C ARG A 54 -5.53 -1.42 -13.84
N TYR A 55 -6.15 -0.24 -13.73
CA TYR A 55 -5.54 0.97 -13.22
C TYR A 55 -6.38 1.57 -12.11
N PHE A 56 -5.73 2.39 -11.28
CA PHE A 56 -6.37 3.14 -10.23
C PHE A 56 -6.97 4.43 -10.83
N ASP A 57 -8.28 4.53 -10.77
CA ASP A 57 -9.02 5.74 -11.16
C ASP A 57 -9.28 6.60 -9.92
N GLY A 58 -8.36 7.53 -9.65
CA GLY A 58 -8.40 8.39 -8.47
C GLY A 58 -7.16 9.27 -8.35
N MET A 59 -7.06 9.97 -7.21
CA MET A 59 -5.91 10.82 -6.90
C MET A 59 -4.98 10.13 -5.91
N THR A 60 -3.67 10.29 -6.13
CA THR A 60 -2.62 9.87 -5.18
C THR A 60 -1.70 11.05 -4.94
N ASP A 61 -1.33 11.26 -3.69
CA ASP A 61 -0.47 12.38 -3.26
C ASP A 61 0.53 11.89 -2.20
N GLU A 62 1.67 12.59 -2.08
CA GLU A 62 2.69 12.38 -1.04
C GLU A 62 3.27 10.95 -0.93
N VAL A 63 3.56 10.31 -2.06
CA VAL A 63 4.13 8.94 -2.06
C VAL A 63 5.55 8.89 -1.48
N LYS A 64 5.76 7.98 -0.53
CA LYS A 64 7.04 7.77 0.20
C LYS A 64 7.35 6.27 0.32
N LEU A 65 8.64 5.93 0.33
CA LEU A 65 9.18 4.58 0.55
C LEU A 65 10.13 4.57 1.76
#